data_AF-B7PZH4-F1
#
_entry.id   AF-B7PZH4-F1
#
_cell.length_a   1.000
_cell.length_b   1.000
_cell.length_c   1.000
_cell.angle_alpha   90.00
_cell.angle_beta   90.00
_cell.angle_gamma   90.00
#
_symmetry.space_group_name_H-M   'P 1'
#
loop_
_entity.id
_entity.type
_entity.pdbx_description
1 polymer ?
#
loop_
_entity_poly.entity_id
_entity_poly.type
_entity_poly.pdbx_seq_one_letter_code
_entity_poly.pdbx_strand_id
1 'polypeptide(L)'
;MADRLVEVQPQGPYHMMGYSFGATVAFEMAVQLQGAGALVGSLVLLDGAPRYIGVHSPLHKPGTPNDGSVSDVGSQVKRQVVQYSTWEAKQEAATDLLLAGIPDLHPSREDVALATSAFYDLLKAGSGYAPTAKFRGDVTLVKPSRLRKKAMQLPPDYGLSEVRGVQRRVLSDFGVCAR
;
A
#
# COMPACT_ATOMS: atom_id res chain seq x y z
N MET A 1 -2.64 -11.33 10.47
CA MET A 1 -1.24 -11.30 9.98
C MET A 1 -0.25 -11.26 11.14
N ALA A 2 -0.47 -10.45 12.18
CA ALA A 2 0.33 -10.48 13.41
C ALA A 2 0.39 -11.89 14.03
N ASP A 3 -0.72 -12.63 14.06
CA ASP A 3 -0.77 -13.99 14.61
C ASP A 3 0.20 -14.96 13.91
N ARG A 4 0.37 -14.83 12.59
CA ARG A 4 1.31 -15.67 11.82
C ARG A 4 2.77 -15.36 12.16
N LEU A 5 3.08 -14.12 12.56
CA LEU A 5 4.41 -13.81 13.10
C LEU A 5 4.60 -14.45 14.47
N VAL A 6 3.59 -14.41 15.34
CA VAL A 6 3.64 -15.00 16.68
C VAL A 6 3.79 -16.54 16.60
N GLU A 7 3.16 -17.19 15.62
CA GLU A 7 3.32 -18.63 15.40
C GLU A 7 4.78 -19.04 15.12
N VAL A 8 5.50 -18.21 14.35
CA VAL A 8 6.90 -18.49 13.95
C VAL A 8 7.90 -17.97 14.99
N GLN A 9 7.65 -16.77 15.53
CA GLN A 9 8.45 -16.12 16.55
C GLN A 9 7.53 -15.69 17.69
N PRO A 10 7.33 -16.52 18.73
CA PRO A 10 6.36 -16.21 19.80
C PRO A 10 6.70 -14.99 20.64
N GLN A 11 7.98 -14.62 20.73
CA GLN A 11 8.49 -13.55 21.57
C GLN A 11 9.29 -12.54 20.75
N GLY A 12 9.05 -11.25 21.01
CA GLY A 12 9.78 -10.16 20.38
C GLY A 12 11.24 -10.03 20.87
N PRO A 13 11.95 -8.97 20.47
CA PRO A 13 11.46 -7.86 19.67
C PRO A 13 11.17 -8.27 18.21
N TYR A 14 10.03 -7.83 17.68
CA TYR A 14 9.72 -7.97 16.25
C TYR A 14 10.37 -6.85 15.46
N HIS A 15 11.00 -7.23 14.35
CA HIS A 15 11.59 -6.30 13.39
C HIS A 15 10.85 -6.47 12.07
N MET A 16 10.23 -5.40 11.58
CA MET A 16 9.39 -5.48 10.39
C MET A 16 9.58 -4.29 9.47
N MET A 17 9.35 -4.55 8.20
CA MET A 17 9.45 -3.59 7.12
C MET A 17 8.26 -3.77 6.18
N GLY A 18 7.78 -2.66 5.64
CA GLY A 18 6.74 -2.67 4.62
C GLY A 18 7.04 -1.69 3.50
N TYR A 19 6.81 -2.11 2.26
CA TYR A 19 6.94 -1.26 1.07
C TYR A 19 5.57 -0.89 0.50
N SER A 20 5.39 0.38 0.12
CA SER A 20 4.16 0.87 -0.51
C SER A 20 2.92 0.55 0.35
N PHE A 21 1.91 -0.16 -0.17
CA PHE A 21 0.77 -0.66 0.61
C PHE A 21 1.22 -1.49 1.82
N GLY A 22 2.28 -2.30 1.67
CA GLY A 22 2.85 -3.09 2.75
C GLY A 22 3.35 -2.24 3.92
N ALA A 23 3.69 -0.96 3.72
CA ALA A 23 4.02 -0.05 4.82
C ALA A 23 2.83 0.19 5.75
N THR A 24 1.62 0.32 5.18
CA THR A 24 0.37 0.42 5.95
C THR A 24 0.13 -0.87 6.75
N VAL A 25 0.31 -2.03 6.12
CA VAL A 25 0.14 -3.34 6.77
C VAL A 25 1.15 -3.54 7.90
N ALA A 26 2.44 -3.25 7.66
CA ALA A 26 3.48 -3.37 8.67
C ALA A 26 3.22 -2.45 9.86
N PHE A 27 2.73 -1.23 9.61
CA PHE A 27 2.34 -0.32 10.69
C PHE A 27 1.18 -0.88 11.53
N GLU A 28 0.11 -1.35 10.88
CA GLU A 28 -1.04 -1.93 11.59
C GLU A 28 -0.64 -3.18 12.40
N MET A 29 0.22 -4.04 11.84
CA MET A 29 0.76 -5.19 12.57
C MET A 29 1.57 -4.76 13.79
N ALA A 30 2.40 -3.72 13.67
CA ALA A 30 3.15 -3.17 14.81
C ALA A 30 2.23 -2.60 15.90
N VAL A 31 1.13 -1.94 15.52
CA VAL A 31 0.10 -1.47 16.45
C VAL A 31 -0.55 -2.63 17.18
N GLN A 32 -0.97 -3.68 16.46
CA GLN A 32 -1.60 -4.86 17.07
C GLN A 32 -0.64 -5.59 18.02
N LEU A 33 0.60 -5.83 17.60
CA LEU A 33 1.62 -6.47 18.42
C LEU A 33 1.92 -5.66 19.70
N GLN A 34 2.05 -4.32 19.58
CA GLN A 34 2.22 -3.45 20.74
C GLN A 34 0.99 -3.47 21.66
N GLY A 35 -0.22 -3.49 21.08
CA GLY A 35 -1.47 -3.60 21.85
C GLY A 35 -1.59 -4.92 22.61
N ALA A 36 -1.02 -6.00 22.08
CA ALA A 36 -0.91 -7.31 22.74
C ALA A 36 0.24 -7.39 23.77
N GLY A 37 0.95 -6.29 24.04
CA GLY A 37 2.07 -6.24 24.98
C GLY A 37 3.40 -6.75 24.42
N ALA A 38 3.47 -7.03 23.12
CA ALA A 38 4.69 -7.51 22.48
C ALA A 38 5.64 -6.36 22.13
N LEU A 39 6.94 -6.62 22.21
CA LEU A 39 7.98 -5.63 21.87
C LEU A 39 8.18 -5.57 20.36
N VAL A 40 8.12 -4.35 19.80
CA VAL A 40 8.50 -4.08 18.40
C VAL A 40 9.80 -3.30 18.42
N GLY A 41 10.90 -3.94 17.99
CA GLY A 41 12.23 -3.36 18.04
C GLY A 41 12.51 -2.36 16.91
N SER A 42 11.99 -2.61 15.71
CA SER A 42 12.09 -1.66 14.60
C SER A 42 10.94 -1.79 13.61
N LEU A 43 10.38 -0.65 13.19
CA LEU A 43 9.44 -0.55 12.09
C LEU A 43 10.03 0.33 10.97
N VAL A 44 10.22 -0.23 9.78
CA VAL A 44 10.73 0.49 8.61
C VAL A 44 9.65 0.59 7.53
N LEU A 45 9.34 1.81 7.11
CA LEU A 45 8.35 2.10 6.08
C LEU A 45 9.07 2.59 4.82
N LEU A 46 9.01 1.81 3.75
CA LEU A 46 9.63 2.12 2.46
C LEU A 46 8.59 2.73 1.52
N ASP A 47 8.75 4.02 1.20
CA ASP A 47 7.87 4.82 0.33
C ASP A 47 6.37 4.58 0.56
N GLY A 48 5.97 4.60 1.83
CA GLY A 48 4.60 4.35 2.23
C GLY A 48 4.38 4.71 3.69
N ALA A 49 3.11 4.87 4.07
CA ALA A 49 2.68 5.17 5.42
C ALA A 49 1.18 4.85 5.56
N PRO A 50 0.64 4.72 6.79
CA PRO A 50 -0.77 4.43 7.05
C PRO A 50 -1.78 5.16 6.15
N ARG A 51 -1.62 6.47 5.95
CA ARG A 51 -2.54 7.30 5.15
C ARG A 51 -2.14 7.45 3.68
N TYR A 52 -1.05 6.82 3.25
CA TYR A 52 -0.47 6.99 1.92
C TYR A 52 -1.45 6.56 0.81
N ILE A 53 -2.11 5.41 0.97
CA ILE A 53 -3.01 4.87 -0.06
C ILE A 53 -4.26 5.72 -0.25
N GLY A 54 -4.85 6.25 0.83
CA GLY A 54 -6.00 7.15 0.76
C GLY A 54 -5.75 8.43 -0.05
N VAL A 55 -4.50 8.90 -0.12
CA VAL A 55 -4.11 10.06 -0.93
C VAL A 55 -3.76 9.67 -2.37
N HIS A 56 -3.13 8.51 -2.57
CA HIS A 56 -2.71 8.06 -3.90
C HIS A 56 -3.84 7.46 -4.74
N SER A 57 -4.76 6.77 -4.08
CA SER A 57 -5.86 6.01 -4.65
C SER A 57 -7.15 6.26 -3.86
N PRO A 58 -7.68 7.51 -3.84
CA PRO A 58 -8.99 7.72 -3.28
C PRO A 58 -9.97 6.86 -4.07
N LEU A 59 -10.65 5.92 -3.41
CA LEU A 59 -11.77 5.20 -4.02
C LEU A 59 -12.77 6.25 -4.49
N HIS A 60 -12.83 6.46 -5.81
CA HIS A 60 -13.76 7.32 -6.56
C HIS A 60 -14.14 8.67 -5.91
N LYS A 61 -13.41 9.73 -6.28
CA LYS A 61 -14.05 11.02 -6.61
C LYS A 61 -14.23 11.07 -8.14
N PRO A 62 -15.46 11.21 -8.67
CA PRO A 62 -15.68 11.44 -10.10
C PRO A 62 -14.82 12.63 -10.58
N GLY A 63 -14.09 12.47 -11.68
CA GLY A 63 -13.39 13.58 -12.35
C GLY A 63 -11.95 13.90 -11.91
N THR A 64 -11.26 13.03 -11.15
CA THR A 64 -9.84 13.25 -10.87
C THR A 64 -8.95 12.92 -12.09
N PRO A 65 -8.09 13.86 -12.57
CA PRO A 65 -7.17 13.59 -13.67
C PRO A 65 -6.17 12.48 -13.32
N ASN A 66 -5.98 11.55 -14.24
CA ASN A 66 -5.08 10.42 -14.09
C ASN A 66 -3.62 10.92 -14.25
N ASP A 67 -2.76 10.71 -13.25
CA ASP A 67 -1.37 11.22 -13.24
C ASP A 67 -0.35 10.22 -13.80
N GLY A 68 -0.78 9.32 -14.68
CA GLY A 68 0.12 8.54 -15.54
C GLY A 68 0.86 7.37 -14.88
N SER A 69 0.39 6.85 -13.74
CA SER A 69 0.95 5.60 -13.16
C SER A 69 0.16 4.33 -13.48
N VAL A 70 -0.96 4.47 -14.19
CA VAL A 70 -1.73 3.33 -14.68
C VAL A 70 -1.10 2.93 -16.01
N SER A 71 -0.63 1.69 -16.13
CA SER A 71 -0.23 1.13 -17.44
C SER A 71 -1.34 1.36 -18.46
N ASP A 72 -1.00 1.44 -19.75
CA ASP A 72 -1.99 1.63 -20.83
C ASP A 72 -3.17 0.67 -20.70
N VAL A 73 -2.87 -0.58 -20.30
CA VAL A 73 -3.83 -1.63 -20.00
C VAL A 73 -4.78 -1.24 -18.85
N GLY A 74 -4.28 -0.73 -17.72
CA GLY A 74 -5.17 -0.34 -16.61
C GLY A 74 -6.08 0.85 -16.94
N SER A 75 -5.63 1.78 -17.80
CA SER A 75 -6.48 2.87 -18.30
C SER A 75 -7.56 2.35 -19.25
N GLN A 76 -7.24 1.36 -20.08
CA GLN A 76 -8.19 0.67 -20.92
C GLN A 76 -9.22 -0.11 -20.11
N VAL A 77 -8.79 -0.89 -19.11
CA VAL A 77 -9.66 -1.60 -18.18
C VAL A 77 -10.65 -0.61 -17.55
N LYS A 78 -10.17 0.49 -16.96
CA LYS A 78 -11.05 1.48 -16.30
C LYS A 78 -12.12 2.05 -17.24
N ARG A 79 -11.78 2.32 -18.51
CA ARG A 79 -12.74 2.84 -19.50
C ARG A 79 -13.77 1.79 -19.91
N GLN A 80 -13.37 0.55 -20.07
CA GLN A 80 -14.26 -0.49 -20.59
C GLN A 80 -15.13 -1.13 -19.51
N VAL A 81 -14.67 -1.21 -18.25
CA VAL A 81 -15.48 -1.84 -17.19
C VAL A 81 -16.62 -0.96 -16.69
N VAL A 82 -16.59 0.35 -16.96
CA VAL A 82 -17.61 1.30 -16.46
C VAL A 82 -19.01 1.01 -17.00
N GLN A 83 -19.12 0.34 -18.15
CA GLN A 83 -20.40 0.01 -18.79
C GLN A 83 -21.16 -1.12 -18.07
N TYR A 84 -20.47 -1.94 -17.27
CA TYR A 84 -21.10 -3.04 -16.56
C TYR A 84 -21.73 -2.54 -15.25
N SER A 85 -22.89 -3.07 -14.89
CA SER A 85 -23.63 -2.67 -13.70
C SER A 85 -23.21 -3.42 -12.44
N THR A 86 -22.84 -4.70 -12.56
CA THR A 86 -22.46 -5.55 -11.42
C THR A 86 -20.94 -5.59 -11.21
N TRP A 87 -20.53 -5.95 -9.99
CA TRP A 87 -19.11 -6.11 -9.66
C TRP A 87 -18.49 -7.30 -10.40
N GLU A 88 -19.23 -8.40 -10.44
CA GLU A 88 -18.83 -9.66 -11.05
C GLU A 88 -18.56 -9.46 -12.55
N ALA A 89 -19.46 -8.77 -13.26
CA ALA A 89 -19.27 -8.47 -14.68
C ALA A 89 -18.07 -7.55 -14.94
N LYS A 90 -17.78 -6.61 -14.03
CA LYS A 90 -16.57 -5.76 -14.12
C LYS A 90 -15.31 -6.58 -13.94
N GLN A 91 -15.31 -7.52 -12.99
CA GLN A 91 -14.17 -8.38 -12.70
C GLN A 91 -13.86 -9.33 -13.86
N GLU A 92 -14.89 -9.94 -14.46
CA GLU A 92 -14.74 -10.78 -15.66
C GLU A 92 -14.15 -9.99 -16.83
N ALA A 93 -14.73 -8.83 -17.15
CA ALA A 93 -14.25 -7.99 -18.23
C ALA A 93 -12.82 -7.44 -17.99
N ALA A 94 -12.48 -7.09 -16.75
CA ALA A 94 -11.11 -6.68 -16.40
C ALA A 94 -10.10 -7.81 -16.61
N THR A 95 -10.47 -9.05 -16.23
CA THR A 95 -9.63 -10.24 -16.37
C THR A 95 -9.33 -10.52 -17.84
N ASP A 96 -10.35 -10.50 -18.70
CA ASP A 96 -10.18 -10.75 -20.13
C ASP A 96 -9.30 -9.67 -20.79
N LEU A 97 -9.46 -8.40 -20.40
CA LEU A 97 -8.63 -7.30 -20.91
C LEU A 97 -7.18 -7.39 -20.46
N LEU A 98 -6.91 -7.85 -19.24
CA LEU A 98 -5.55 -8.05 -18.74
C LEU A 98 -4.86 -9.21 -19.44
N LEU A 99 -5.57 -10.32 -19.67
CA LEU A 99 -5.07 -11.47 -20.42
C LEU A 99 -4.71 -11.10 -21.87
N ALA A 100 -5.52 -10.25 -22.52
CA ALA A 100 -5.24 -9.77 -23.87
C ALA A 100 -4.15 -8.68 -23.93
N GLY A 101 -3.79 -8.07 -22.80
CA GLY A 101 -2.97 -6.86 -22.76
C GLY A 101 -1.45 -7.08 -22.83
N ILE A 102 -0.97 -8.32 -22.66
CA ILE A 102 0.47 -8.64 -22.62
C ILE A 102 0.75 -9.86 -23.52
N PRO A 103 1.10 -9.64 -24.82
CA PRO A 103 1.19 -10.71 -25.82
C PRO A 103 2.14 -11.86 -25.48
N ASP A 104 3.21 -11.59 -24.73
CA ASP A 104 4.24 -12.59 -24.39
C ASP A 104 4.03 -13.24 -23.01
N LEU A 105 2.95 -12.90 -22.31
CA LEU A 105 2.64 -13.41 -20.97
C LEU A 105 1.29 -14.12 -20.97
N HIS A 106 1.31 -15.41 -20.64
CA HIS A 106 0.12 -16.26 -20.66
C HIS A 106 -0.16 -16.83 -19.27
N PRO A 107 -0.58 -16.00 -18.29
CA PRO A 107 -0.94 -16.47 -16.96
C PRO A 107 -2.26 -17.24 -17.02
N SER A 108 -2.54 -18.05 -15.99
CA SER A 108 -3.86 -18.67 -15.90
C SER A 108 -4.93 -17.61 -15.68
N ARG A 109 -6.13 -17.85 -16.23
CA ARG A 109 -7.27 -16.95 -16.00
C ARG A 109 -7.62 -16.82 -14.53
N GLU A 110 -7.50 -17.92 -13.78
CA GLU A 110 -7.73 -17.96 -12.34
C GLU A 110 -6.78 -17.04 -11.59
N ASP A 111 -5.48 -17.08 -11.91
CA ASP A 111 -4.48 -16.20 -11.27
C ASP A 111 -4.74 -14.73 -11.57
N VAL A 112 -5.12 -14.39 -12.81
CA VAL A 112 -5.44 -13.00 -13.18
C VAL A 112 -6.70 -12.52 -12.47
N ALA A 113 -7.74 -13.35 -12.40
CA ALA A 113 -8.98 -13.01 -11.70
C ALA A 113 -8.72 -12.81 -10.20
N LEU A 114 -7.94 -13.71 -9.58
CA LEU A 114 -7.54 -13.61 -8.18
C LEU A 114 -6.72 -12.34 -7.92
N ALA A 115 -5.68 -12.10 -8.73
CA ALA A 115 -4.80 -10.95 -8.56
C ALA A 115 -5.57 -9.63 -8.74
N THR A 116 -6.48 -9.55 -9.72
CA THR A 116 -7.28 -8.35 -9.97
C THR A 116 -8.26 -8.06 -8.84
N SER A 117 -8.94 -9.09 -8.32
CA SER A 117 -9.82 -8.97 -7.16
C SER A 117 -9.03 -8.53 -5.92
N ALA A 118 -7.94 -9.24 -5.61
CA ALA A 118 -7.10 -8.93 -4.47
C ALA A 118 -6.56 -7.50 -4.57
N PHE A 119 -6.10 -7.07 -5.74
CA PHE A 119 -5.63 -5.71 -5.95
C PHE A 119 -6.72 -4.67 -5.65
N TYR A 120 -7.95 -4.88 -6.11
CA TYR A 120 -9.07 -4.00 -5.78
C TYR A 120 -9.36 -3.99 -4.27
N ASP A 121 -9.37 -5.15 -3.63
CA ASP A 121 -9.60 -5.27 -2.19
C ASP A 121 -8.51 -4.55 -1.38
N LEU A 122 -7.24 -4.63 -1.82
CA LEU A 122 -6.12 -3.89 -1.22
C LEU A 122 -6.33 -2.38 -1.36
N LEU A 123 -6.74 -1.90 -2.54
CA LEU A 123 -7.05 -0.47 -2.72
C LEU A 123 -8.22 -0.04 -1.84
N LYS A 124 -9.26 -0.87 -1.73
CA LYS A 124 -10.44 -0.59 -0.91
C LYS A 124 -10.09 -0.52 0.57
N ALA A 125 -9.37 -1.52 1.06
CA ALA A 125 -8.88 -1.55 2.45
C ALA A 125 -7.98 -0.35 2.74
N GLY A 126 -6.98 -0.08 1.89
CA GLY A 126 -6.03 1.01 2.09
C GLY A 126 -6.64 2.40 1.99
N SER A 127 -7.65 2.59 1.12
CA SER A 127 -8.34 3.88 0.99
C SER A 127 -9.23 4.19 2.20
N GLY A 128 -9.78 3.17 2.86
CA GLY A 128 -10.61 3.32 4.06
C GLY A 128 -9.85 3.23 5.38
N TYR A 129 -8.57 2.86 5.35
CA TYR A 129 -7.81 2.60 6.56
C TYR A 129 -7.44 3.88 7.31
N ALA A 130 -7.77 3.88 8.60
CA ALA A 130 -7.31 4.86 9.58
C ALA A 130 -6.88 4.11 10.84
N PRO A 131 -5.65 4.32 11.35
CA PRO A 131 -5.21 3.66 12.58
C PRO A 131 -6.13 4.00 13.75
N THR A 132 -6.55 2.98 14.49
CA THR A 132 -7.42 3.12 15.67
C THR A 132 -6.63 3.41 16.95
N ALA A 133 -5.31 3.18 16.93
CA ALA A 133 -4.39 3.43 18.03
C ALA A 133 -3.06 4.01 17.52
N LYS A 134 -2.34 4.68 18.43
CA LYS A 134 -1.02 5.25 18.14
C LYS A 134 0.08 4.23 18.42
N PHE A 135 1.00 4.07 17.47
CA PHE A 135 2.22 3.33 17.70
C PHE A 135 3.26 4.18 18.46
N ARG A 136 3.79 3.62 19.56
CA ARG A 136 4.75 4.30 20.47
C ARG A 136 6.21 3.92 20.27
N GLY A 137 6.54 3.00 19.37
CA GLY A 137 7.92 2.62 19.06
C GLY A 137 8.55 3.49 17.97
N ASP A 138 9.82 3.25 17.68
CA ASP A 138 10.56 3.95 16.61
C ASP A 138 10.09 3.53 15.22
N VAL A 139 9.94 4.53 14.35
CA VAL A 139 9.59 4.32 12.94
C VAL A 139 10.59 5.04 12.06
N THR A 140 11.20 4.28 11.15
CA THR A 140 12.06 4.81 10.09
C THR A 140 11.26 4.91 8.81
N LEU A 141 11.04 6.13 8.31
CA LEU A 141 10.47 6.34 6.98
C LEU A 141 11.60 6.54 5.97
N VAL A 142 11.64 5.69 4.95
CA VAL A 142 12.54 5.81 3.80
C VAL A 142 11.74 6.30 2.61
N LYS A 143 12.07 7.47 2.08
CA LYS A 143 11.40 8.04 0.89
C LYS A 143 12.30 7.91 -0.34
N PRO A 144 11.72 7.83 -1.55
CA PRO A 144 12.50 7.91 -2.78
C PRO A 144 13.07 9.33 -2.89
N SER A 145 14.26 9.44 -3.48
CA SER A 145 14.93 10.73 -3.74
C SER A 145 14.12 11.64 -4.68
N ARG A 146 13.24 11.05 -5.51
CA ARG A 146 12.28 11.76 -6.34
C ARG A 146 10.87 11.30 -6.02
N LEU A 147 10.09 12.21 -5.44
CA LEU A 147 8.69 11.94 -5.10
C LEU A 147 7.81 11.94 -6.35
N ARG A 148 6.76 11.12 -6.33
CA ARG A 148 5.65 11.22 -7.30
C ARG A 148 4.82 12.47 -7.01
N LYS A 149 4.17 13.06 -8.02
CA LYS A 149 3.36 14.29 -7.90
C LYS A 149 2.33 14.22 -6.77
N LYS A 150 1.61 13.11 -6.63
CA LYS A 150 0.65 12.89 -5.52
C LYS A 150 1.32 12.79 -4.15
N ALA A 151 2.50 12.19 -4.06
CA ALA A 151 3.25 12.08 -2.80
C ALA A 151 3.75 13.45 -2.32
N MET A 152 3.92 14.43 -3.22
CA MET A 152 4.25 15.82 -2.86
C MET A 152 3.12 16.54 -2.12
N GLN A 153 1.88 16.02 -2.18
CA GLN A 153 0.74 16.59 -1.45
C GLN A 153 0.67 16.11 0.00
N LEU A 154 1.42 15.05 0.34
CA LEU A 154 1.51 14.55 1.70
C LEU A 154 2.47 15.43 2.52
N PRO A 155 2.28 15.49 3.85
CA PRO A 155 3.27 16.07 4.74
C PRO A 155 4.65 15.42 4.58
N PRO A 156 5.75 16.08 4.98
CA PRO A 156 7.11 15.55 4.80
C PRO A 156 7.36 14.15 5.41
N ASP A 157 6.58 13.76 6.42
CA ASP A 157 6.61 12.47 7.10
C ASP A 157 5.46 11.53 6.68
N TYR A 158 4.81 11.80 5.55
CA TYR A 158 3.64 11.08 5.05
C TYR A 158 2.48 10.96 6.06
N GLY A 159 2.36 11.92 6.99
CA GLY A 159 1.30 11.95 8.01
C GLY A 159 1.58 11.06 9.22
N LEU A 160 2.79 10.51 9.36
CA LEU A 160 3.14 9.65 10.50
C LEU A 160 2.99 10.34 11.86
N SER A 161 3.16 11.66 11.92
CA SER A 161 2.99 12.42 13.16
C SER A 161 1.56 12.44 13.71
N GLU A 162 0.55 12.21 12.88
CA GLU A 162 -0.85 12.16 13.32
C GLU A 162 -1.19 10.83 14.00
N VAL A 163 -0.45 9.77 13.65
CA VAL A 163 -0.74 8.38 14.05
C VAL A 163 0.31 7.81 15.02
N ARG A 164 1.23 8.65 15.52
CA ARG A 164 2.30 8.25 16.46
C ARG A 164 2.32 9.06 17.76
N GLY A 165 2.98 8.49 18.77
CA GLY A 165 3.09 8.99 20.14
C GLY A 165 4.35 9.78 20.52
N VAL A 166 5.21 10.20 19.57
CA VAL A 166 6.49 10.98 19.68
C VAL A 166 7.76 10.18 19.23
N GLN A 167 8.78 10.91 18.75
CA GLN A 167 10.11 10.57 18.16
C GLN A 167 10.17 10.19 16.66
N ARG A 168 11.06 10.87 15.90
CA ARG A 168 11.16 10.83 14.44
C ARG A 168 12.58 10.44 13.97
N ARG A 169 12.65 9.54 12.98
CA ARG A 169 13.79 9.46 12.03
C ARG A 169 13.23 9.32 10.62
N VAL A 170 13.21 10.41 9.86
CA VAL A 170 12.88 10.41 8.43
C VAL A 170 14.19 10.41 7.67
N LEU A 171 14.40 9.41 6.82
CA LEU A 171 15.55 9.34 5.92
C LEU A 171 15.06 9.72 4.51
N SER A 172 15.57 10.84 4.01
CA SER A 172 15.48 11.25 2.61
C SER A 172 16.89 11.47 2.07
N ASP A 173 17.09 11.22 0.79
CA ASP A 173 18.37 11.31 0.07
C ASP A 173 19.39 10.21 0.39
N PHE A 174 19.14 9.02 -0.15
CA PHE A 174 20.22 8.11 -0.50
C PHE A 174 20.88 8.65 -1.77
N GLY A 175 21.81 9.59 -1.60
CA GLY A 175 22.75 9.93 -2.66
C GLY A 175 23.40 8.63 -3.13
N VAL A 176 23.25 8.31 -4.41
CA VAL A 176 24.00 7.22 -5.04
C VAL A 176 25.46 7.55 -4.81
N CYS A 177 26.13 6.86 -3.89
CA CYS A 177 27.57 6.76 -3.91
C CYS A 177 27.92 6.03 -5.20
N ALA A 178 28.11 6.80 -6.28
CA ALA A 178 28.85 6.33 -7.43
C ALA A 178 30.23 5.93 -6.90
N ARG A 179 30.53 4.64 -6.95
CA ARG A 179 31.89 4.14 -6.78
C ARG A 179 32.66 4.36 -8.08
#